data_AF-A0A5C5UMQ0-F1
#
_entry.id   AF-A0A5C5UMQ0-F1
#
_cell.length_a   1.000
_cell.length_b   1.000
_cell.length_c   1.000
_cell.angle_alpha   90.00
_cell.angle_beta   90.00
_cell.angle_gamma   90.00
#
_symmetry.space_group_name_H-M   'P 1'
#
loop_
_entity.id
_entity.type
_entity.pdbx_description
1 polymer ?
#
loop_
_entity_poly.entity_id
_entity_poly.type
_entity_poly.pdbx_seq_one_letter_code
_entity_poly.pdbx_strand_id
1 'polypeptide(L)'
;MPQRRRLHAGSQRPVLAAVLAITLIASAALGIGGIQKTQNAGLDPIAASLTTTSFDGGENVVVEDSAITAQGEEPGPRNVKEFSRDEPFSLFALSWQGQRDLAAFFRAQREDGSWGPWYDADPLNEEVTDRTGTEPIFLEPTHKVQVAVHGVQDAAGIDAVFIDGRAEQGGIALAADTDGMPNVVSRAGWRADESIRCGSPTYDDETNAITIHHTAGSNNYTQAEAAGIVRGIYQYHAQQLGWCDIGYHSLVDKYGTIYEGRSGGLTKPVQGAHAGGFNENTWAISMLGNYEEVEPTDTMLKAVGELAGWRAKVGDFDPTGHDVHYSEGTSFSKYAYGQEVRLPSIFAHRDVGTTACPGKYAYAKMDSIRATAKRKYDSIRSGATPTTTAQATTTNAAAPAAEQASTAPLANATIGTLLAAGIGMLSSEGRLPETTTKVGNVDVIEGLQLKDIPAVVNAVISDEKFTEVLRKVTDAVGPILGQPRGGVHTATPVGERNSAVEYVPFDNGMIVSSPEAGTHALWGKIGDAWAAQGFDSGPLGLPLTEEYLAGDLIRADFQGGYITFNPADGHVEIHTF
;
A
#
# COMPACT_ATOMS: atom_id res chain seq x y z
N MET A 1 77.27 -7.51 -7.42
CA MET A 1 77.96 -6.20 -7.56
C MET A 1 78.54 -6.12 -8.97
N PRO A 2 78.65 -4.96 -9.65
CA PRO A 2 78.32 -3.58 -9.25
C PRO A 2 77.21 -2.95 -10.13
N GLN A 3 76.27 -2.17 -9.59
CA GLN A 3 76.37 -0.73 -9.29
C GLN A 3 76.53 0.15 -10.56
N ARG A 4 75.49 0.94 -10.88
CA ARG A 4 75.62 2.34 -11.33
C ARG A 4 74.27 3.06 -11.30
N ARG A 5 74.09 3.88 -10.26
CA ARG A 5 73.22 5.07 -10.27
C ARG A 5 73.85 6.15 -11.16
N ARG A 6 73.04 6.89 -11.93
CA ARG A 6 73.26 8.33 -12.17
C ARG A 6 71.93 9.09 -12.22
N LEU A 7 71.97 10.24 -11.56
CA LEU A 7 70.97 11.28 -11.35
C LEU A 7 70.91 12.22 -12.58
N HIS A 8 69.73 12.68 -12.98
CA HIS A 8 69.17 14.05 -12.83
C HIS A 8 69.33 14.99 -14.04
N ALA A 9 68.19 15.48 -14.51
CA ALA A 9 67.86 16.83 -14.96
C ALA A 9 66.36 16.77 -15.34
N GLY A 10 65.41 17.62 -14.95
CA GLY A 10 65.45 18.97 -14.42
C GLY A 10 64.34 19.75 -15.14
N SER A 11 63.29 20.11 -14.39
CA SER A 11 62.33 21.21 -14.64
C SER A 11 61.38 21.14 -15.85
N GLN A 12 60.07 21.12 -15.59
CA GLN A 12 59.17 22.28 -15.73
C GLN A 12 57.69 21.86 -15.50
N ARG A 13 56.95 22.60 -14.66
CA ARG A 13 55.47 22.66 -14.67
C ARG A 13 55.09 23.98 -15.35
N PRO A 14 53.98 24.06 -16.12
CA PRO A 14 52.69 24.41 -15.51
C PRO A 14 51.41 23.79 -16.14
N VAL A 15 50.42 23.60 -15.26
CA VAL A 15 48.95 23.77 -15.33
C VAL A 15 48.19 23.76 -16.68
N LEU A 16 47.20 22.86 -16.81
CA LEU A 16 45.74 23.08 -17.09
C LEU A 16 45.09 21.72 -17.45
N ALA A 17 44.11 21.21 -16.70
CA ALA A 17 42.66 21.40 -16.81
C ALA A 17 41.96 20.12 -17.33
N ALA A 18 40.90 19.73 -16.64
CA ALA A 18 40.13 18.50 -16.79
C ALA A 18 39.11 18.54 -17.94
N VAL A 19 38.84 17.39 -18.56
CA VAL A 19 37.50 16.79 -18.84
C VAL A 19 37.78 15.37 -19.34
N LEU A 20 37.22 14.34 -18.69
CA LEU A 20 37.26 12.96 -19.19
C LEU A 20 35.87 12.34 -19.04
N ALA A 21 35.21 12.18 -20.18
CA ALA A 21 34.03 11.34 -20.36
C ALA A 21 34.49 9.88 -20.44
N ILE A 22 33.85 8.99 -19.68
CA ILE A 22 34.06 7.54 -19.80
C ILE A 22 32.71 6.88 -20.07
N THR A 23 32.57 6.38 -21.30
CA THR A 23 31.59 5.39 -21.75
C THR A 23 31.86 4.04 -21.10
N LEU A 24 30.83 3.40 -20.54
CA LEU A 24 30.87 2.01 -20.08
C LEU A 24 30.00 1.12 -20.97
N ILE A 25 30.65 0.22 -21.68
CA ILE A 25 30.09 -0.94 -22.38
C ILE A 25 30.13 -2.10 -21.38
N ALA A 26 29.02 -2.80 -21.17
CA ALA A 26 29.03 -4.12 -20.54
C ALA A 26 28.20 -5.10 -21.38
N SER A 27 28.91 -6.05 -21.98
CA SER A 27 28.40 -7.12 -22.85
C SER A 27 27.75 -8.24 -22.03
N ALA A 28 26.66 -8.80 -22.56
CA ALA A 28 26.00 -10.00 -22.07
C ALA A 28 26.84 -11.27 -22.32
N ALA A 29 26.80 -12.21 -21.37
CA ALA A 29 27.16 -13.61 -21.57
C ALA A 29 26.25 -14.52 -20.73
N LEU A 30 25.52 -15.41 -21.41
CA LEU A 30 24.65 -16.46 -20.88
C LEU A 30 25.46 -17.71 -20.51
N GLY A 31 25.06 -18.45 -19.46
CA GLY A 31 25.46 -19.85 -19.29
C GLY A 31 25.29 -20.51 -17.92
N ILE A 32 24.14 -21.19 -17.74
CA ILE A 32 23.92 -22.47 -17.01
C ILE A 32 24.09 -22.50 -15.47
N GLY A 33 22.96 -22.77 -14.78
CA GLY A 33 22.90 -23.67 -13.62
C GLY A 33 23.50 -23.17 -12.31
N GLY A 34 22.82 -22.22 -11.67
CA GLY A 34 23.08 -21.85 -10.28
C GLY A 34 21.98 -20.92 -9.80
N ILE A 35 21.36 -21.25 -8.68
CA ILE A 35 20.38 -20.41 -7.99
C ILE A 35 21.03 -19.04 -7.76
N GLN A 36 20.64 -18.05 -8.57
CA GLN A 36 21.03 -16.66 -8.36
C GLN A 36 20.26 -16.17 -7.14
N LYS A 37 20.92 -16.23 -5.98
CA LYS A 37 20.56 -15.37 -4.85
C LYS A 37 20.58 -13.94 -5.38
N THR A 38 19.42 -13.31 -5.52
CA THR A 38 19.32 -11.89 -5.78
C THR A 38 19.87 -11.15 -4.57
N GLN A 39 21.18 -10.90 -4.56
CA GLN A 39 21.74 -9.85 -3.75
C GLN A 39 21.22 -8.54 -4.32
N ASN A 40 20.31 -7.94 -3.56
CA ASN A 40 19.93 -6.54 -3.50
C ASN A 40 20.80 -5.61 -4.36
N ALA A 41 20.23 -5.07 -5.44
CA ALA A 41 20.68 -3.78 -5.93
C ALA A 41 20.31 -2.75 -4.84
N GLY A 42 21.28 -2.45 -3.98
CA GLY A 42 21.08 -1.73 -2.73
C GLY A 42 20.66 -0.29 -2.94
N LEU A 43 19.41 0.01 -2.57
CA LEU A 43 19.04 1.35 -2.17
C LEU A 43 19.65 1.60 -0.79
N ASP A 44 20.32 2.72 -0.60
CA ASP A 44 20.86 3.09 0.71
C ASP A 44 19.74 3.19 1.75
N PRO A 45 19.94 2.80 3.01
CA PRO A 45 18.90 2.92 4.03
C PRO A 45 18.50 4.37 4.26
N ILE A 46 17.25 4.60 4.70
CA ILE A 46 16.84 5.90 5.25
C ILE A 46 16.92 5.81 6.76
N ALA A 47 17.83 6.59 7.34
CA ALA A 47 17.93 6.74 8.79
C ALA A 47 16.72 7.51 9.32
N ALA A 48 15.80 6.80 9.98
CA ALA A 48 14.79 7.43 10.81
C ALA A 48 15.46 8.11 12.01
N SER A 49 14.95 9.26 12.43
CA SER A 49 15.43 9.91 13.65
C SER A 49 14.55 9.56 14.84
N LEU A 50 15.17 9.33 15.99
CA LEU A 50 14.51 9.13 17.27
C LEU A 50 15.22 9.98 18.32
N THR A 51 14.45 10.81 19.02
CA THR A 51 14.94 11.60 20.16
C THR A 51 14.01 11.45 21.34
N THR A 52 14.57 11.54 22.55
CA THR A 52 13.80 11.38 23.79
C THR A 52 14.02 12.57 24.72
N THR A 53 13.01 12.86 25.52
CA THR A 53 13.16 13.72 26.70
C THR A 53 12.30 13.17 27.83
N SER A 54 12.64 13.54 29.06
CA SER A 54 11.79 13.21 30.22
C SER A 54 10.42 13.89 30.05
N PHE A 55 9.35 13.17 30.38
CA PHE A 55 7.98 13.69 30.30
C PHE A 55 7.78 14.97 31.12
N ASP A 56 8.52 15.12 32.22
CA ASP A 56 8.48 16.31 33.08
C ASP A 56 9.01 17.57 32.38
N GLY A 57 9.82 17.40 31.33
CA GLY A 57 10.36 18.48 30.52
C GLY A 57 9.34 19.20 29.63
N GLY A 58 8.12 18.66 29.49
CA GLY A 58 7.03 19.32 28.75
C GLY A 58 6.42 20.48 29.54
N GLU A 59 6.00 21.52 28.83
CA GLU A 59 5.28 22.65 29.41
C GLU A 59 3.88 22.22 29.87
N ASN A 60 3.48 22.67 31.06
CA ASN A 60 2.11 22.42 31.53
C ASN A 60 1.17 23.46 30.90
N VAL A 61 0.23 22.99 30.09
CA VAL A 61 -0.78 23.84 29.46
C VAL A 61 -2.18 23.38 29.84
N VAL A 62 -3.08 24.35 30.08
CA VAL A 62 -4.49 24.08 30.35
C VAL A 62 -5.22 23.98 29.02
N VAL A 63 -5.84 22.83 28.76
CA VAL A 63 -6.64 22.57 27.56
C VAL A 63 -8.12 22.47 27.94
N GLU A 64 -8.92 23.30 27.29
CA GLU A 64 -10.39 23.25 27.34
C GLU A 64 -10.89 22.59 26.06
N ASP A 65 -10.93 21.27 26.04
CA ASP A 65 -11.38 20.49 24.89
C ASP A 65 -12.39 19.43 25.35
N SER A 66 -13.54 19.34 24.68
CA SER A 66 -14.58 18.38 25.05
C SER A 66 -14.13 16.93 24.86
N ALA A 67 -13.23 16.65 23.91
CA ALA A 67 -12.76 15.28 23.63
C ALA A 67 -11.95 14.72 24.81
N ILE A 68 -11.03 15.50 25.36
CA ILE A 68 -10.26 15.08 26.55
C ILE A 68 -11.11 15.12 27.82
N THR A 69 -12.13 15.97 27.85
CA THR A 69 -13.09 16.01 28.95
C THR A 69 -13.88 14.70 29.06
N ALA A 70 -14.24 14.08 27.92
CA ALA A 70 -14.93 12.80 27.87
C ALA A 70 -14.05 11.60 28.28
N GLN A 71 -12.72 11.76 28.24
CA GLN A 71 -11.76 10.72 28.60
C GLN A 71 -11.40 10.71 30.10
N GLY A 72 -11.84 11.72 30.87
CA GLY A 72 -11.56 11.82 32.31
C GLY A 72 -12.82 11.70 33.19
N GLU A 73 -12.62 11.41 34.48
CA GLU A 73 -13.72 11.14 35.43
C GLU A 73 -14.63 12.35 35.72
N GLU A 74 -14.17 13.59 35.48
CA GLU A 74 -14.93 14.81 35.72
C GLU A 74 -14.85 15.81 34.56
N PRO A 75 -15.94 16.56 34.26
CA PRO A 75 -15.92 17.59 33.24
C PRO A 75 -15.06 18.82 33.62
N GLY A 76 -14.22 19.32 32.72
CA GLY A 76 -13.51 20.60 32.93
C GLY A 76 -12.15 20.71 32.22
N PRO A 77 -11.48 21.87 32.36
CA PRO A 77 -10.14 22.09 31.79
C PRO A 77 -9.13 21.06 32.31
N ARG A 78 -8.26 20.56 31.43
CA ARG A 78 -7.24 19.54 31.75
C ARG A 78 -5.84 20.11 31.61
N ASN A 79 -4.99 19.86 32.60
CA ASN A 79 -3.56 20.07 32.46
C ASN A 79 -2.97 18.96 31.59
N VAL A 80 -2.36 19.32 30.47
CA VAL A 80 -1.64 18.41 29.59
C VAL A 80 -0.19 18.88 29.45
N LYS A 81 0.69 17.99 28.98
CA LYS A 81 2.06 18.35 28.62
C LYS A 81 2.12 18.79 27.17
N GLU A 82 2.72 19.93 26.89
CA GLU A 82 3.07 20.36 25.53
C GLU A 82 4.58 20.26 25.32
N PHE A 83 4.98 19.69 24.20
CA PHE A 83 6.37 19.65 23.75
C PHE A 83 6.51 20.36 22.42
N SER A 84 7.58 21.13 22.26
CA SER A 84 7.98 21.78 21.00
C SER A 84 9.37 21.32 20.59
N ARG A 85 9.56 21.05 19.30
CA ARG A 85 10.84 20.60 18.73
C ARG A 85 11.25 21.48 17.56
N ASP A 86 12.54 21.81 17.46
CA ASP A 86 13.07 22.56 16.32
C ASP A 86 13.01 21.71 15.03
N GLU A 87 13.31 20.42 15.14
CA GLU A 87 13.18 19.47 14.05
C GLU A 87 11.77 18.84 14.06
N PRO A 88 11.11 18.70 12.89
CA PRO A 88 9.80 18.09 12.82
C PRO A 88 9.87 16.60 13.13
N PHE A 89 8.76 16.06 13.63
CA PHE A 89 8.53 14.64 13.84
C PHE A 89 7.13 14.28 13.34
N SER A 90 6.91 13.01 13.02
CA SER A 90 5.65 12.52 12.45
C SER A 90 5.03 11.39 13.26
N LEU A 91 5.79 10.83 14.21
CA LEU A 91 5.40 9.78 15.11
C LEU A 91 5.75 10.18 16.54
N PHE A 92 4.88 9.83 17.48
CA PHE A 92 5.11 10.07 18.89
C PHE A 92 4.71 8.87 19.73
N ALA A 93 5.48 8.59 20.78
CA ALA A 93 5.20 7.55 21.75
C ALA A 93 5.62 7.99 23.15
N LEU A 94 5.10 7.28 24.16
CA LEU A 94 5.67 7.30 25.50
C LEU A 94 6.45 5.99 25.73
N SER A 95 7.47 6.03 26.59
CA SER A 95 8.18 4.83 27.04
C SER A 95 8.61 4.95 28.50
N TRP A 96 8.73 3.83 29.18
CA TRP A 96 9.09 3.78 30.61
C TRP A 96 9.69 2.42 30.95
N GLN A 97 10.26 2.29 32.16
CA GLN A 97 10.69 1.02 32.71
C GLN A 97 9.63 0.42 33.64
N GLY A 98 9.52 -0.91 33.59
CA GLY A 98 8.59 -1.70 34.40
C GLY A 98 7.12 -1.56 33.96
N GLN A 99 6.24 -2.20 34.73
CA GLN A 99 4.80 -2.18 34.48
C GLN A 99 4.17 -0.88 35.00
N ARG A 100 3.32 -0.26 34.18
CA ARG A 100 2.52 0.91 34.55
C ARG A 100 1.15 0.80 33.92
N ASP A 101 0.13 1.08 34.71
CA ASP A 101 -1.24 1.23 34.23
C ASP A 101 -1.47 2.73 33.97
N LEU A 102 -1.51 3.10 32.69
CA LEU A 102 -1.76 4.47 32.27
C LEU A 102 -2.56 4.49 30.97
N ALA A 103 -3.45 5.46 30.86
CA ALA A 103 -4.07 5.81 29.58
C ALA A 103 -3.38 7.06 29.05
N ALA A 104 -2.95 7.03 27.78
CA ALA A 104 -2.24 8.12 27.15
C ALA A 104 -3.00 8.59 25.90
N PHE A 105 -3.08 9.90 25.71
CA PHE A 105 -3.69 10.50 24.54
C PHE A 105 -2.77 11.55 23.96
N PHE A 106 -2.63 11.56 22.63
CA PHE A 106 -1.75 12.48 21.91
C PHE A 106 -2.54 13.30 20.89
N ARG A 107 -2.14 14.55 20.70
CA ARG A 107 -2.54 15.34 19.54
C ARG A 107 -1.41 16.22 19.06
N ALA A 108 -1.36 16.48 17.76
CA ALA A 108 -0.37 17.34 17.16
C ALA A 108 -0.97 18.68 16.70
N GLN A 109 -0.13 19.71 16.66
CA GLN A 109 -0.45 20.96 16.00
C GLN A 109 -0.16 20.84 14.50
N ARG A 110 -1.10 21.28 13.66
CA ARG A 110 -0.92 21.38 12.21
C ARG A 110 -0.15 22.64 11.83
N GLU A 111 0.32 22.69 10.60
CA GLU A 111 1.06 23.85 10.05
C GLU A 111 0.26 25.16 10.11
N ASP A 112 -1.06 25.09 9.98
CA ASP A 112 -1.96 26.25 10.10
C ASP A 112 -2.17 26.74 11.55
N GLY A 113 -1.53 26.08 12.52
CA GLY A 113 -1.62 26.37 13.95
C GLY A 113 -2.82 25.74 14.66
N SER A 114 -3.72 25.07 13.93
CA SER A 114 -4.84 24.31 14.52
C SER A 114 -4.36 23.04 15.20
N TRP A 115 -5.11 22.56 16.20
CA TRP A 115 -4.84 21.28 16.83
C TRP A 115 -5.61 20.15 16.16
N GLY A 116 -4.95 19.00 16.00
CA GLY A 116 -5.55 17.74 15.56
C GLY A 116 -6.50 17.13 16.59
N PRO A 117 -7.21 16.05 16.22
CA PRO A 117 -7.95 15.25 17.18
C PRO A 117 -7.00 14.61 18.19
N TRP A 118 -7.54 14.20 19.34
CA TRP A 118 -6.85 13.36 20.30
C TRP A 118 -6.89 11.89 19.83
N TYR A 119 -5.74 11.26 19.77
CA TYR A 119 -5.58 9.84 19.49
C TYR A 119 -5.28 9.10 20.78
N ASP A 120 -5.96 7.97 20.99
CA ASP A 120 -5.60 7.01 22.04
C ASP A 120 -4.27 6.33 21.70
N ALA A 121 -3.44 6.15 22.71
CA ALA A 121 -2.13 5.52 22.61
C ALA A 121 -2.09 4.30 23.54
N ASP A 122 -2.52 3.17 22.99
CA ASP A 122 -2.56 1.90 23.69
C ASP A 122 -1.16 1.51 24.22
N PRO A 123 -1.05 1.09 25.49
CA PRO A 123 0.16 0.46 26.00
C PRO A 123 0.51 -0.81 25.21
N LEU A 124 1.80 -1.01 24.94
CA LEU A 124 2.32 -2.22 24.33
C LEU A 124 2.15 -3.40 25.27
N ASN A 125 1.61 -4.49 24.73
CA ASN A 125 1.31 -5.72 25.47
C ASN A 125 2.43 -6.77 25.33
N GLU A 126 3.69 -6.33 25.40
CA GLU A 126 4.88 -7.18 25.25
C GLU A 126 5.85 -7.06 26.43
N GLU A 127 6.49 -8.17 26.80
CA GLU A 127 7.55 -8.22 27.83
C GLU A 127 8.87 -8.74 27.24
N VAL A 128 9.42 -8.02 26.25
CA VAL A 128 10.72 -8.39 25.63
C VAL A 128 11.91 -7.91 26.46
N THR A 129 11.82 -6.69 27.00
CA THR A 129 12.84 -6.08 27.86
C THR A 129 12.16 -5.48 29.10
N ASP A 130 12.94 -4.90 30.02
CA ASP A 130 12.41 -4.16 31.17
C ASP A 130 11.80 -2.81 30.76
N ARG A 131 11.99 -2.39 29.50
CA ARG A 131 11.51 -1.14 28.94
C ARG A 131 10.32 -1.40 28.02
N THR A 132 9.22 -0.70 28.28
CA THR A 132 7.98 -0.76 27.50
C THR A 132 7.49 0.66 27.17
N GLY A 133 6.32 0.78 26.56
CA GLY A 133 5.76 2.05 26.14
C GLY A 133 4.37 1.94 25.55
N THR A 134 3.91 3.00 24.90
CA THR A 134 2.73 2.96 24.05
C THR A 134 3.12 2.51 22.64
N GLU A 135 2.13 2.10 21.83
CA GLU A 135 2.30 2.08 20.38
C GLU A 135 2.71 3.48 19.88
N PRO A 136 3.63 3.60 18.90
CA PRO A 136 3.96 4.88 18.30
C PRO A 136 2.84 5.33 17.35
N ILE A 137 2.25 6.50 17.65
CA ILE A 137 1.11 7.05 16.90
C ILE A 137 1.62 7.99 15.81
N PHE A 138 1.19 7.77 14.56
CA PHE A 138 1.40 8.74 13.48
C PHE A 138 0.52 9.97 13.72
N LEU A 139 1.14 11.15 13.74
CA LEU A 139 0.50 12.42 14.09
C LEU A 139 0.52 13.46 12.95
N GLU A 140 0.85 13.05 11.73
CA GLU A 140 1.23 13.95 10.63
C GLU A 140 2.54 14.72 10.98
N PRO A 141 3.27 15.27 9.99
CA PRO A 141 4.46 16.08 10.28
C PRO A 141 4.12 17.29 11.17
N THR A 142 4.79 17.40 12.32
CA THR A 142 4.55 18.46 13.30
C THR A 142 5.82 18.84 14.05
N HIS A 143 5.81 20.05 14.63
CA HIS A 143 6.80 20.49 15.62
C HIS A 143 6.26 20.46 17.05
N LYS A 144 4.96 20.23 17.24
CA LYS A 144 4.32 20.33 18.54
C LYS A 144 3.35 19.19 18.80
N VAL A 145 3.44 18.63 20.00
CA VAL A 145 2.52 17.60 20.49
C VAL A 145 2.03 17.98 21.87
N GLN A 146 0.74 17.76 22.12
CA GLN A 146 0.15 17.74 23.44
C GLN A 146 -0.14 16.32 23.86
N VAL A 147 0.16 16.03 25.13
CA VAL A 147 0.09 14.70 25.71
C VAL A 147 -0.68 14.75 27.01
N ALA A 148 -1.72 13.95 27.08
CA ALA A 148 -2.50 13.71 28.28
C ALA A 148 -2.24 12.30 28.79
N VAL A 149 -2.04 12.18 30.09
CA VAL A 149 -1.83 10.89 30.76
C VAL A 149 -2.78 10.81 31.95
N HIS A 150 -3.45 9.67 32.10
CA HIS A 150 -4.35 9.35 33.19
C HIS A 150 -3.93 8.04 33.87
N GLY A 151 -4.41 7.80 35.10
CA GLY A 151 -4.14 6.56 35.84
C GLY A 151 -2.83 6.53 36.64
N VAL A 152 -1.95 7.53 36.48
CA VAL A 152 -0.67 7.61 37.22
C VAL A 152 -0.69 8.72 38.27
N GLN A 153 -0.15 8.40 39.46
CA GLN A 153 0.06 9.40 40.52
C GLN A 153 1.28 10.30 40.26
N ASP A 154 2.25 9.80 39.49
CA ASP A 154 3.49 10.48 39.12
C ASP A 154 3.93 10.03 37.71
N ALA A 155 4.38 10.99 36.89
CA ALA A 155 4.89 10.76 35.55
C ALA A 155 6.42 10.58 35.51
N ALA A 156 7.10 10.61 36.66
CA ALA A 156 8.54 10.37 36.75
C ALA A 156 8.93 9.03 36.13
N GLY A 157 10.00 9.05 35.32
CA GLY A 157 10.51 7.88 34.60
C GLY A 157 9.75 7.54 33.31
N ILE A 158 8.78 8.37 32.89
CA ILE A 158 8.22 8.34 31.55
C ILE A 158 9.06 9.24 30.64
N ASP A 159 9.40 8.74 29.46
CA ASP A 159 10.07 9.47 28.41
C ASP A 159 9.09 9.73 27.25
N ALA A 160 9.06 10.98 26.81
CA ALA A 160 8.45 11.40 25.55
C ALA A 160 9.39 11.10 24.39
N VAL A 161 8.91 10.36 23.39
CA VAL A 161 9.71 9.84 22.28
C VAL A 161 9.21 10.44 20.97
N PHE A 162 10.07 11.20 20.30
CA PHE A 162 9.79 11.88 19.04
C PHE A 162 10.49 11.16 17.90
N ILE A 163 9.73 10.76 16.90
CA ILE A 163 10.21 9.91 15.82
C ILE A 163 9.86 10.56 14.48
N ASP A 164 10.84 10.63 13.58
CA ASP A 164 10.59 10.92 12.17
C ASP A 164 11.09 9.76 11.32
N GLY A 165 10.14 9.07 10.71
CA GLY A 165 10.40 7.98 9.78
C GLY A 165 10.86 8.43 8.39
N ARG A 166 10.93 9.75 8.14
CA ARG A 166 11.38 10.39 6.89
C ARG A 166 10.57 9.90 5.70
N ALA A 167 9.35 10.42 5.52
CA ALA A 167 8.51 10.09 4.36
C ALA A 167 9.26 10.36 3.04
N GLU A 168 9.06 9.50 2.03
CA GLU A 168 9.71 9.64 0.72
C GLU A 168 8.71 9.34 -0.41
N GLN A 169 8.78 10.10 -1.50
CA GLN A 169 8.01 9.85 -2.71
C GLN A 169 8.83 9.03 -3.71
N GLY A 170 8.27 7.89 -4.15
CA GLY A 170 8.85 7.04 -5.21
C GLY A 170 9.98 6.13 -4.72
N GLY A 171 10.10 4.94 -5.33
CA GLY A 171 11.21 4.01 -5.11
C GLY A 171 10.92 2.83 -4.19
N ILE A 172 9.73 2.23 -4.28
CA ILE A 172 9.41 1.00 -3.56
C ILE A 172 9.85 -0.20 -4.41
N ALA A 173 11.00 -0.80 -4.08
CA ALA A 173 11.41 -2.06 -4.69
C ALA A 173 10.61 -3.22 -4.05
N LEU A 174 9.85 -3.95 -4.87
CA LEU A 174 9.14 -5.14 -4.43
C LEU A 174 10.14 -6.25 -4.05
N ALA A 175 9.84 -7.00 -3.00
CA ALA A 175 10.50 -8.25 -2.68
C ALA A 175 10.33 -9.23 -3.84
N ALA A 176 11.43 -9.79 -4.32
CA ALA A 176 11.39 -10.96 -5.17
C ALA A 176 11.36 -12.20 -4.27
N ASP A 177 10.21 -12.85 -4.13
CA ASP A 177 10.18 -14.28 -3.85
C ASP A 177 8.89 -14.96 -4.33
N THR A 178 9.02 -16.24 -4.66
CA THR A 178 8.15 -17.01 -5.56
C THR A 178 7.03 -17.80 -4.84
N ASP A 179 6.29 -18.61 -5.60
CA ASP A 179 5.19 -19.51 -5.17
C ASP A 179 3.95 -18.85 -4.57
N GLY A 180 3.34 -17.95 -5.34
CA GLY A 180 2.03 -17.38 -5.00
C GLY A 180 2.04 -16.36 -3.88
N MET A 181 3.21 -15.92 -3.40
CA MET A 181 3.31 -14.79 -2.46
C MET A 181 2.70 -13.52 -3.07
N PRO A 182 1.88 -12.76 -2.33
CA PRO A 182 1.47 -11.43 -2.76
C PRO A 182 2.67 -10.50 -2.97
N ASN A 183 2.47 -9.39 -3.68
CA ASN A 183 3.52 -8.38 -3.81
C ASN A 183 3.82 -7.75 -2.44
N VAL A 184 5.01 -8.01 -1.92
CA VAL A 184 5.50 -7.46 -0.65
C VAL A 184 6.62 -6.48 -0.93
N VAL A 185 6.69 -5.37 -0.22
CA VAL A 185 7.83 -4.47 -0.18
C VAL A 185 8.87 -5.06 0.75
N SER A 186 10.03 -5.43 0.22
CA SER A 186 11.12 -5.98 1.04
C SER A 186 11.65 -4.95 2.03
N ARG A 187 12.41 -5.40 3.03
CA ARG A 187 13.15 -4.51 3.94
C ARG A 187 14.01 -3.50 3.21
N ALA A 188 14.74 -3.93 2.17
CA ALA A 188 15.49 -3.04 1.31
C ALA A 188 14.58 -2.08 0.50
N GLY A 189 13.40 -2.55 0.09
CA GLY A 189 12.40 -1.80 -0.65
C GLY A 189 11.77 -0.64 0.11
N TRP A 190 11.56 -0.80 1.42
CA TRP A 190 11.20 0.33 2.30
C TRP A 190 12.41 0.98 2.97
N ARG A 191 13.62 0.62 2.53
CA ARG A 191 14.90 1.22 2.92
C ARG A 191 15.20 1.12 4.43
N ALA A 192 14.95 -0.07 4.98
CA ALA A 192 15.30 -0.43 6.35
C ALA A 192 16.79 -0.21 6.64
N ASP A 193 17.10 0.46 7.76
CA ASP A 193 18.46 0.52 8.27
C ASP A 193 18.81 -0.75 9.06
N GLU A 194 19.31 -1.78 8.37
CA GLU A 194 19.69 -3.04 9.01
C GLU A 194 20.79 -2.89 10.09
N SER A 195 21.49 -1.75 10.17
CA SER A 195 22.55 -1.54 11.16
C SER A 195 22.02 -1.29 12.57
N ILE A 196 20.75 -0.88 12.73
CA ILE A 196 20.14 -0.65 14.05
C ILE A 196 19.57 -1.93 14.67
N ARG A 197 19.53 -3.02 13.91
CA ARG A 197 19.12 -4.32 14.41
C ARG A 197 20.19 -4.88 15.34
N CYS A 198 19.77 -5.52 16.43
CA CYS A 198 20.67 -6.36 17.23
C CYS A 198 20.37 -7.84 17.04
N GLY A 199 21.37 -8.68 17.28
CA GLY A 199 21.20 -10.14 17.24
C GLY A 199 20.83 -10.73 15.87
N SER A 200 20.68 -12.06 15.88
CA SER A 200 20.18 -12.84 14.75
C SER A 200 18.71 -13.21 15.01
N PRO A 201 17.88 -13.39 13.97
CA PRO A 201 16.51 -13.86 14.15
C PRO A 201 16.46 -15.21 14.86
N THR A 202 15.51 -15.34 15.78
CA THR A 202 15.13 -16.63 16.38
C THR A 202 14.14 -17.31 15.47
N TYR A 203 14.23 -18.65 15.39
CA TYR A 203 13.31 -19.46 14.60
C TYR A 203 12.68 -20.51 15.51
N ASP A 204 11.36 -20.60 15.45
CA ASP A 204 10.58 -21.65 16.08
C ASP A 204 10.64 -22.94 15.25
N ASP A 205 10.13 -24.03 15.81
CA ASP A 205 10.06 -25.31 15.09
C ASP A 205 9.08 -25.22 13.90
N GLU A 206 8.00 -24.43 14.05
CA GLU A 206 7.00 -24.22 13.01
C GLU A 206 6.26 -22.88 13.13
N THR A 207 5.31 -22.66 12.23
CA THR A 207 4.30 -21.60 12.36
C THR A 207 2.98 -22.18 11.94
N ASN A 208 2.05 -22.27 12.89
CA ASN A 208 0.75 -22.91 12.71
C ASN A 208 -0.44 -21.96 12.98
N ALA A 209 -0.16 -20.70 13.36
CA ALA A 209 -1.17 -19.65 13.42
C ALA A 209 -0.67 -18.24 13.05
N ILE A 210 -1.62 -17.35 12.78
CA ILE A 210 -1.39 -15.94 12.44
C ILE A 210 -2.23 -15.04 13.35
N THR A 211 -1.58 -14.07 13.98
CA THR A 211 -2.20 -13.02 14.78
C THR A 211 -2.37 -11.75 13.94
N ILE A 212 -3.60 -11.25 13.89
CA ILE A 212 -3.95 -9.99 13.22
C ILE A 212 -3.91 -8.84 14.22
N HIS A 213 -3.18 -7.79 13.84
CA HIS A 213 -2.95 -6.58 14.62
C HIS A 213 -3.39 -5.32 13.87
N HIS A 214 -3.48 -4.22 14.59
CA HIS A 214 -3.34 -2.88 14.03
C HIS A 214 -2.18 -2.15 14.71
N THR A 215 -1.75 -1.01 14.18
CA THR A 215 -0.74 -0.17 14.85
C THR A 215 -1.33 0.90 15.76
N ALA A 216 -2.66 0.98 15.85
CA ALA A 216 -3.43 1.98 16.61
C ALA A 216 -3.18 3.46 16.23
N GLY A 217 -2.32 3.72 15.22
CA GLY A 217 -1.96 5.07 14.77
C GLY A 217 -3.05 5.76 13.94
N SER A 218 -2.90 7.06 13.68
CA SER A 218 -3.82 7.79 12.80
C SER A 218 -3.95 7.15 11.42
N ASN A 219 -5.15 7.22 10.84
CA ASN A 219 -5.43 6.77 9.48
C ASN A 219 -5.23 7.87 8.42
N ASN A 220 -4.76 9.07 8.79
CA ASN A 220 -4.68 10.22 7.88
C ASN A 220 -3.48 10.21 6.93
N TYR A 221 -2.57 9.24 7.07
CA TYR A 221 -1.35 9.17 6.27
C TYR A 221 -1.64 8.93 4.77
N THR A 222 -0.78 9.49 3.94
CA THR A 222 -0.71 9.25 2.49
C THR A 222 0.07 7.96 2.19
N GLN A 223 -0.08 7.40 0.99
CA GLN A 223 0.67 6.18 0.63
C GLN A 223 2.20 6.38 0.69
N ALA A 224 2.68 7.58 0.37
CA ALA A 224 4.10 7.93 0.44
C ALA A 224 4.65 7.96 1.90
N GLU A 225 3.79 8.21 2.88
CA GLU A 225 4.17 8.24 4.29
C GLU A 225 4.19 6.86 4.94
N ALA A 226 3.49 5.87 4.37
CA ALA A 226 3.36 4.53 4.95
C ALA A 226 4.73 3.86 5.21
N ALA A 227 5.66 3.94 4.26
CA ALA A 227 7.01 3.41 4.46
C ALA A 227 7.79 4.16 5.56
N GLY A 228 7.54 5.47 5.71
CA GLY A 228 8.07 6.26 6.82
C GLY A 228 7.52 5.78 8.16
N ILE A 229 6.22 5.48 8.23
CA ILE A 229 5.60 4.91 9.43
C ILE A 229 6.26 3.59 9.81
N VAL A 230 6.44 2.67 8.85
CA VAL A 230 7.12 1.39 9.07
C VAL A 230 8.55 1.59 9.61
N ARG A 231 9.32 2.52 9.02
CA ARG A 231 10.67 2.86 9.50
C ARG A 231 10.66 3.40 10.93
N GLY A 232 9.71 4.25 11.26
CA GLY A 232 9.60 4.81 12.61
C GLY A 232 9.21 3.79 13.67
N ILE A 233 8.28 2.87 13.35
CA ILE A 233 7.95 1.72 14.21
C ILE A 233 9.18 0.83 14.40
N TYR A 234 9.91 0.53 13.32
CA TYR A 234 11.15 -0.25 13.40
C TYR A 234 12.19 0.43 14.30
N GLN A 235 12.43 1.72 14.12
CA GLN A 235 13.35 2.51 14.94
C GLN A 235 12.95 2.47 16.42
N TYR A 236 11.66 2.64 16.74
CA TYR A 236 11.15 2.60 18.10
C TYR A 236 11.33 1.22 18.75
N HIS A 237 10.88 0.15 18.09
CA HIS A 237 11.01 -1.21 18.63
C HIS A 237 12.47 -1.62 18.81
N ALA A 238 13.32 -1.38 17.81
CA ALA A 238 14.71 -1.83 17.84
C ALA A 238 15.57 -1.03 18.82
N GLN A 239 15.46 0.31 18.82
CA GLN A 239 16.41 1.17 19.53
C GLN A 239 15.85 1.72 20.85
N GLN A 240 14.54 1.97 20.93
CA GLN A 240 13.94 2.55 22.13
C GLN A 240 13.42 1.51 23.11
N LEU A 241 12.86 0.41 22.60
CA LEU A 241 12.38 -0.71 23.44
C LEU A 241 13.39 -1.87 23.53
N GLY A 242 14.40 -1.88 22.65
CA GLY A 242 15.46 -2.89 22.67
C GLY A 242 15.04 -4.26 22.14
N TRP A 243 13.95 -4.35 21.36
CA TRP A 243 13.43 -5.61 20.82
C TRP A 243 14.28 -6.22 19.72
N CYS A 244 15.40 -5.57 19.40
CA CYS A 244 16.32 -5.87 18.34
C CYS A 244 15.78 -5.75 16.92
N ASP A 245 14.48 -5.86 16.68
CA ASP A 245 13.85 -5.62 15.38
C ASP A 245 12.38 -5.20 15.57
N ILE A 246 11.70 -4.85 14.47
CA ILE A 246 10.26 -4.63 14.48
C ILE A 246 9.52 -5.91 14.95
N GLY A 247 8.50 -5.75 15.82
CA GLY A 247 7.78 -6.86 16.44
C GLY A 247 6.95 -7.72 15.47
N TYR A 248 6.39 -7.11 14.43
CA TYR A 248 5.51 -7.77 13.48
C TYR A 248 6.27 -8.33 12.30
N HIS A 249 5.79 -9.45 11.75
CA HIS A 249 6.39 -10.06 10.58
C HIS A 249 6.03 -9.35 9.27
N SER A 250 4.84 -8.76 9.20
CA SER A 250 4.44 -7.90 8.10
C SER A 250 3.51 -6.79 8.55
N LEU A 251 3.53 -5.69 7.81
CA LEU A 251 2.64 -4.56 8.00
C LEU A 251 1.88 -4.28 6.70
N VAL A 252 0.61 -3.88 6.79
CA VAL A 252 -0.22 -3.60 5.61
C VAL A 252 -0.82 -2.22 5.73
N ASP A 253 -0.66 -1.38 4.72
CA ASP A 253 -1.28 -0.06 4.69
C ASP A 253 -2.72 -0.06 4.13
N LYS A 254 -3.46 1.03 4.33
CA LYS A 254 -4.86 1.17 3.87
C LYS A 254 -5.01 1.16 2.34
N TYR A 255 -3.90 1.24 1.60
CA TYR A 255 -3.86 1.15 0.14
C TYR A 255 -3.59 -0.30 -0.33
N GLY A 256 -3.37 -1.24 0.61
CA GLY A 256 -3.07 -2.64 0.35
C GLY A 256 -1.59 -2.94 0.09
N THR A 257 -0.69 -1.98 0.31
CA THR A 257 0.76 -2.23 0.24
C THR A 257 1.16 -3.10 1.43
N ILE A 258 1.82 -4.22 1.16
CA ILE A 258 2.35 -5.12 2.19
C ILE A 258 3.84 -4.83 2.37
N TYR A 259 4.31 -4.69 3.60
CA TYR A 259 5.71 -4.47 3.95
C TYR A 259 6.25 -5.66 4.74
N GLU A 260 7.43 -6.15 4.36
CA GLU A 260 8.20 -7.12 5.14
C GLU A 260 8.66 -6.44 6.44
N GLY A 261 8.19 -6.93 7.58
CA GLY A 261 8.57 -6.43 8.90
C GLY A 261 9.82 -7.14 9.40
N ARG A 262 9.66 -8.01 10.39
CA ARG A 262 10.74 -8.70 11.10
C ARG A 262 11.64 -9.50 10.16
N SER A 263 12.96 -9.30 10.29
CA SER A 263 13.96 -10.00 9.51
C SER A 263 14.03 -11.49 9.86
N GLY A 264 14.43 -12.29 8.87
CA GLY A 264 14.71 -13.73 8.99
C GLY A 264 14.19 -14.52 7.78
N GLY A 265 13.25 -13.91 7.06
CA GLY A 265 12.65 -14.38 5.82
C GLY A 265 11.18 -14.76 6.03
N LEU A 266 10.31 -14.25 5.16
CA LEU A 266 8.85 -14.43 5.25
C LEU A 266 8.39 -15.90 5.14
N THR A 267 9.23 -16.78 4.58
CA THR A 267 8.95 -18.22 4.42
C THR A 267 9.38 -19.07 5.61
N LYS A 268 10.06 -18.48 6.60
CA LYS A 268 10.60 -19.21 7.76
C LYS A 268 9.75 -18.98 9.01
N PRO A 269 9.81 -19.89 10.00
CA PRO A 269 9.15 -19.73 11.27
C PRO A 269 9.94 -18.77 12.17
N VAL A 270 10.09 -17.52 11.76
CA VAL A 270 10.72 -16.49 12.60
C VAL A 270 9.83 -16.22 13.81
N GLN A 271 10.41 -16.09 15.00
CA GLN A 271 9.65 -15.71 16.20
C GLN A 271 9.48 -14.18 16.27
N GLY A 272 8.25 -13.74 16.49
CA GLY A 272 7.86 -12.32 16.61
C GLY A 272 8.09 -11.71 17.99
N ALA A 273 7.62 -10.47 18.15
CA ALA A 273 7.39 -9.82 19.45
C ALA A 273 6.16 -8.91 19.30
N HIS A 274 4.98 -9.51 19.30
CA HIS A 274 3.74 -8.86 18.89
C HIS A 274 2.50 -9.28 19.67
N ALA A 275 2.50 -10.46 20.31
CA ALA A 275 1.44 -10.84 21.23
C ALA A 275 2.06 -11.50 22.48
N GLY A 276 2.31 -10.72 23.52
CA GLY A 276 2.97 -11.17 24.73
C GLY A 276 2.26 -12.36 25.36
N GLY A 277 2.92 -13.51 25.41
CA GLY A 277 2.34 -14.78 25.85
C GLY A 277 1.98 -15.73 24.70
N PHE A 278 2.03 -15.28 23.45
CA PHE A 278 1.71 -16.05 22.25
C PHE A 278 2.62 -15.65 21.08
N ASN A 279 3.91 -15.41 21.33
CA ASN A 279 4.88 -15.11 20.27
C ASN A 279 5.38 -16.39 19.58
N GLU A 280 5.69 -17.44 20.34
CA GLU A 280 6.09 -18.76 19.81
C GLU A 280 5.05 -19.39 18.87
N ASN A 281 5.53 -19.93 17.74
CA ASN A 281 4.78 -20.63 16.69
C ASN A 281 3.70 -19.80 15.98
N THR A 282 3.69 -18.49 16.20
CA THR A 282 2.73 -17.58 15.55
C THR A 282 3.42 -16.56 14.65
N TRP A 283 2.67 -16.08 13.67
CA TRP A 283 3.11 -15.04 12.74
C TRP A 283 2.20 -13.82 12.84
N ALA A 284 2.65 -12.63 12.43
CA ALA A 284 1.88 -11.40 12.64
C ALA A 284 1.76 -10.52 11.42
N ILE A 285 0.52 -10.07 11.18
CA ILE A 285 0.17 -9.06 10.19
C ILE A 285 -0.43 -7.86 10.93
N SER A 286 0.25 -6.71 10.89
CA SER A 286 -0.24 -5.48 11.51
C SER A 286 -0.79 -4.51 10.46
N MET A 287 -2.05 -4.14 10.59
CA MET A 287 -2.69 -3.13 9.75
C MET A 287 -2.29 -1.74 10.23
N LEU A 288 -1.60 -0.96 9.40
CA LEU A 288 -1.25 0.43 9.73
C LEU A 288 -2.53 1.23 9.90
N GLY A 289 -2.70 1.85 11.08
CA GLY A 289 -3.86 2.67 11.40
C GLY A 289 -4.62 2.21 12.64
N ASN A 290 -5.72 2.92 12.93
CA ASN A 290 -6.59 2.68 14.08
C ASN A 290 -7.97 2.20 13.60
N TYR A 291 -8.22 0.90 13.73
CA TYR A 291 -9.49 0.28 13.35
C TYR A 291 -10.44 0.04 14.53
N GLU A 292 -10.19 0.71 15.66
CA GLU A 292 -11.21 0.94 16.68
C GLU A 292 -12.13 2.10 16.25
N GLU A 293 -11.61 3.06 15.50
CA GLU A 293 -12.33 4.28 15.10
C GLU A 293 -12.93 4.21 13.69
N VAL A 294 -12.26 3.52 12.76
CA VAL A 294 -12.61 3.51 11.34
C VAL A 294 -12.62 2.09 10.78
N GLU A 295 -13.40 1.84 9.72
CA GLU A 295 -13.39 0.55 9.04
C GLU A 295 -12.12 0.37 8.18
N PRO A 296 -11.50 -0.82 8.17
CA PRO A 296 -10.44 -1.15 7.20
C PRO A 296 -10.96 -1.08 5.78
N THR A 297 -10.12 -0.61 4.84
CA THR A 297 -10.47 -0.61 3.43
C THR A 297 -10.55 -2.04 2.88
N ASP A 298 -11.39 -2.27 1.87
CA ASP A 298 -11.48 -3.59 1.23
C ASP A 298 -10.15 -4.03 0.62
N THR A 299 -9.37 -3.09 0.08
CA THR A 299 -8.04 -3.37 -0.47
C THR A 299 -7.06 -3.86 0.60
N MET A 300 -7.07 -3.23 1.79
CA MET A 300 -6.29 -3.71 2.93
C MET A 300 -6.75 -5.10 3.38
N LEU A 301 -8.05 -5.31 3.57
CA LEU A 301 -8.58 -6.62 4.01
C LEU A 301 -8.24 -7.74 3.03
N LYS A 302 -8.29 -7.45 1.73
CA LYS A 302 -7.84 -8.36 0.67
C LYS A 302 -6.34 -8.67 0.80
N ALA A 303 -5.50 -7.65 0.95
CA ALA A 303 -4.05 -7.83 1.08
C ALA A 303 -3.68 -8.64 2.34
N VAL A 304 -4.30 -8.34 3.49
CA VAL A 304 -4.14 -9.09 4.74
C VAL A 304 -4.56 -10.56 4.56
N GLY A 305 -5.73 -10.80 3.98
CA GLY A 305 -6.24 -12.15 3.72
C GLY A 305 -5.36 -12.93 2.75
N GLU A 306 -4.90 -12.31 1.66
CA GLU A 306 -4.01 -12.97 0.68
C GLU A 306 -2.63 -13.28 1.28
N LEU A 307 -2.07 -12.38 2.09
CA LEU A 307 -0.82 -12.64 2.79
C LEU A 307 -0.98 -13.77 3.80
N ALA A 308 -2.06 -13.77 4.58
CA ALA A 308 -2.33 -14.80 5.56
C ALA A 308 -2.53 -16.18 4.90
N GLY A 309 -3.26 -16.24 3.78
CA GLY A 309 -3.48 -17.47 3.04
C GLY A 309 -2.20 -18.04 2.42
N TRP A 310 -1.33 -17.17 1.90
CA TRP A 310 0.00 -17.58 1.45
C TRP A 310 0.86 -18.09 2.61
N ARG A 311 0.92 -17.37 3.73
CA ARG A 311 1.72 -17.79 4.89
C ARG A 311 1.23 -19.11 5.47
N ALA A 312 -0.09 -19.32 5.51
CA ALA A 312 -0.70 -20.58 5.90
C ALA A 312 -0.31 -21.74 4.97
N LYS A 313 -0.17 -21.48 3.66
CA LYS A 313 0.30 -22.48 2.70
C LYS A 313 1.76 -22.86 2.95
N VAL A 314 2.60 -21.89 3.33
CA VAL A 314 3.99 -22.12 3.70
C VAL A 314 4.10 -22.92 5.00
N GLY A 315 3.27 -22.62 6.01
CA GLY A 315 3.23 -23.33 7.29
C GLY A 315 2.41 -24.62 7.28
N ASP A 316 1.78 -24.96 6.16
CA ASP A 316 0.89 -26.10 5.97
C ASP A 316 -0.25 -26.26 7.00
N PHE A 317 -0.91 -25.16 7.35
CA PHE A 317 -2.10 -25.16 8.23
C PHE A 317 -3.34 -24.59 7.52
N ASP A 318 -4.54 -25.01 7.93
CA ASP A 318 -5.81 -24.55 7.36
C ASP A 318 -6.16 -23.14 7.89
N PRO A 319 -6.31 -22.12 7.03
CA PRO A 319 -6.69 -20.76 7.44
C PRO A 319 -8.03 -20.66 8.20
N THR A 320 -8.92 -21.63 8.02
CA THR A 320 -10.22 -21.73 8.71
C THR A 320 -10.21 -22.77 9.84
N GLY A 321 -9.05 -23.39 10.07
CA GLY A 321 -8.81 -24.36 11.11
C GLY A 321 -8.68 -23.73 12.50
N HIS A 322 -8.35 -24.59 13.46
CA HIS A 322 -8.02 -24.22 14.82
C HIS A 322 -6.82 -25.05 15.26
N ASP A 323 -5.99 -24.47 16.11
CA ASP A 323 -4.87 -25.17 16.73
C ASP A 323 -4.80 -24.87 18.23
N VAL A 324 -3.99 -25.66 18.93
CA VAL A 324 -3.73 -25.52 20.36
C VAL A 324 -2.41 -24.80 20.55
N HIS A 325 -2.46 -23.68 21.28
CA HIS A 325 -1.29 -22.92 21.69
C HIS A 325 -1.18 -22.90 23.21
N TYR A 326 0.05 -22.72 23.71
CA TYR A 326 0.33 -22.63 25.12
C TYR A 326 0.78 -21.21 25.45
N SER A 327 0.15 -20.60 26.45
CA SER A 327 0.52 -19.26 26.87
C SER A 327 1.94 -19.26 27.45
N GLU A 328 2.83 -18.42 26.92
CA GLU A 328 4.16 -18.14 27.47
C GLU A 328 4.08 -17.28 28.74
N GLY A 329 2.88 -16.85 29.14
CA GLY A 329 2.57 -16.17 30.39
C GLY A 329 3.22 -14.79 30.56
N THR A 330 2.42 -13.73 30.41
CA THR A 330 2.81 -12.34 30.66
C THR A 330 1.75 -11.63 31.50
N SER A 331 2.06 -10.45 32.04
CA SER A 331 1.04 -9.63 32.71
C SER A 331 -0.05 -9.09 31.75
N PHE A 332 0.21 -9.15 30.44
CA PHE A 332 -0.69 -8.71 29.36
C PHE A 332 -1.52 -9.84 28.74
N SER A 333 -1.19 -11.10 29.05
CA SER A 333 -1.93 -12.27 28.57
C SER A 333 -3.16 -12.52 29.44
N LYS A 334 -4.27 -12.89 28.81
CA LYS A 334 -5.49 -13.36 29.52
C LYS A 334 -5.31 -14.73 30.16
N TYR A 335 -4.22 -15.42 29.82
CA TYR A 335 -4.02 -16.83 30.12
C TYR A 335 -2.74 -17.03 30.94
N ALA A 336 -2.84 -17.87 31.97
CA ALA A 336 -1.70 -18.19 32.83
C ALA A 336 -0.59 -18.91 32.04
N TYR A 337 0.65 -18.81 32.52
CA TYR A 337 1.79 -19.54 31.95
C TYR A 337 1.48 -21.04 31.79
N GLY A 338 1.75 -21.59 30.60
CA GLY A 338 1.53 -22.99 30.25
C GLY A 338 0.06 -23.37 30.04
N GLN A 339 -0.88 -22.43 30.12
CA GLN A 339 -2.28 -22.71 29.87
C GLN A 339 -2.50 -23.08 28.40
N GLU A 340 -3.16 -24.21 28.17
CA GLU A 340 -3.63 -24.66 26.86
C GLU A 340 -4.79 -23.78 26.38
N VAL A 341 -4.69 -23.23 25.18
CA VAL A 341 -5.71 -22.38 24.55
C VAL A 341 -5.94 -22.83 23.11
N ARG A 342 -7.18 -23.20 22.80
CA ARG A 342 -7.60 -23.56 21.45
C ARG A 342 -8.03 -22.31 20.68
N LEU A 343 -7.25 -21.92 19.68
CA LEU A 343 -7.44 -20.70 18.90
C LEU A 343 -7.76 -21.02 17.44
N PRO A 344 -8.52 -20.17 16.72
CA PRO A 344 -8.55 -20.21 15.27
C PRO A 344 -7.13 -20.03 14.70
N SER A 345 -6.78 -20.70 13.60
CA SER A 345 -5.45 -20.58 12.99
C SER A 345 -5.13 -19.17 12.48
N ILE A 346 -6.15 -18.33 12.32
CA ILE A 346 -5.99 -16.87 12.15
C ILE A 346 -6.85 -16.20 13.22
N PHE A 347 -6.23 -15.54 14.20
CA PHE A 347 -6.90 -14.93 15.34
C PHE A 347 -6.47 -13.48 15.52
N ALA A 348 -7.21 -12.72 16.32
CA ALA A 348 -6.90 -11.33 16.61
C ALA A 348 -6.08 -11.21 17.90
N HIS A 349 -5.25 -10.17 18.03
CA HIS A 349 -4.47 -9.96 19.26
C HIS A 349 -5.35 -9.99 20.52
N ARG A 350 -6.52 -9.32 20.48
CA ARG A 350 -7.47 -9.33 21.61
C ARG A 350 -8.04 -10.70 21.99
N ASP A 351 -7.89 -11.74 21.17
CA ASP A 351 -8.31 -13.10 21.55
C ASP A 351 -7.38 -13.69 22.63
N VAL A 352 -6.15 -13.15 22.75
CA VAL A 352 -5.13 -13.61 23.70
C VAL A 352 -4.65 -12.55 24.68
N GLY A 353 -4.54 -11.28 24.25
CA GLY A 353 -4.05 -10.17 25.05
C GLY A 353 -5.15 -9.29 25.64
N THR A 354 -4.80 -8.54 26.70
CA THR A 354 -5.63 -7.47 27.29
C THR A 354 -5.54 -6.19 26.47
N THR A 355 -6.08 -6.23 25.24
CA THR A 355 -5.98 -5.15 24.26
C THR A 355 -7.26 -4.97 23.44
N ALA A 356 -7.45 -3.77 22.86
CA ALA A 356 -8.46 -3.52 21.84
C ALA A 356 -8.06 -4.05 20.45
N CYS A 357 -6.76 -4.24 20.20
CA CYS A 357 -6.18 -4.63 18.92
C CYS A 357 -6.80 -5.93 18.32
N PRO A 358 -7.19 -5.96 17.03
CA PRO A 358 -6.93 -4.99 15.97
C PRO A 358 -7.98 -3.87 15.86
N GLY A 359 -8.77 -3.62 16.91
CA GLY A 359 -9.88 -2.66 16.91
C GLY A 359 -11.20 -3.29 16.46
N LYS A 360 -12.32 -2.74 16.93
CA LYS A 360 -13.66 -3.32 16.76
C LYS A 360 -14.07 -3.54 15.30
N TYR A 361 -13.71 -2.63 14.39
CA TYR A 361 -14.12 -2.72 12.99
C TYR A 361 -13.32 -3.78 12.25
N ALA A 362 -12.01 -3.88 12.51
CA ALA A 362 -11.20 -4.97 11.97
C ALA A 362 -11.58 -6.33 12.57
N TYR A 363 -11.86 -6.38 13.88
CA TYR A 363 -12.27 -7.61 14.55
C TYR A 363 -13.57 -8.18 13.96
N ALA A 364 -14.52 -7.32 13.60
CA ALA A 364 -15.75 -7.72 12.91
C ALA A 364 -15.51 -8.33 11.52
N LYS A 365 -14.32 -8.15 10.92
CA LYS A 365 -13.95 -8.67 9.60
C LYS A 365 -13.10 -9.94 9.66
N MET A 366 -12.81 -10.49 10.84
CA MET A 366 -11.93 -11.67 10.99
C MET A 366 -12.39 -12.89 10.17
N ASP A 367 -13.69 -13.15 10.08
CA ASP A 367 -14.21 -14.25 9.24
C ASP A 367 -14.01 -14.00 7.74
N SER A 368 -14.11 -12.74 7.30
CA SER A 368 -13.81 -12.35 5.92
C SER A 368 -12.32 -12.53 5.59
N ILE A 369 -11.45 -12.17 6.53
CA ILE A 369 -9.99 -12.38 6.41
C ILE A 369 -9.70 -13.89 6.28
N ARG A 370 -10.25 -14.73 7.17
CA ARG A 370 -10.12 -16.19 7.10
C ARG A 370 -10.63 -16.77 5.79
N ALA A 371 -11.79 -16.32 5.31
CA ALA A 371 -12.35 -16.77 4.05
C ALA A 371 -11.46 -16.39 2.85
N THR A 372 -10.90 -15.18 2.86
CA THR A 372 -9.95 -14.72 1.83
C THR A 372 -8.65 -15.52 1.87
N ALA A 373 -8.11 -15.74 3.08
CA ALA A 373 -6.95 -16.58 3.30
C ALA A 373 -7.18 -18.02 2.82
N LYS A 374 -8.35 -18.60 3.08
CA LYS A 374 -8.71 -19.94 2.60
C LYS A 374 -8.72 -20.02 1.08
N ARG A 375 -9.35 -19.06 0.40
CA ARG A 375 -9.35 -19.00 -1.08
C ARG A 375 -7.94 -18.92 -1.64
N LYS A 376 -7.08 -18.09 -1.03
CA LYS A 376 -5.67 -17.97 -1.44
C LYS A 376 -4.90 -19.27 -1.19
N TYR A 377 -4.99 -19.85 0.01
CA TYR A 377 -4.38 -21.13 0.36
C TYR A 377 -4.75 -22.23 -0.64
N ASP A 378 -6.06 -22.39 -0.94
CA ASP A 378 -6.56 -23.41 -1.86
C ASP A 378 -6.07 -23.18 -3.29
N SER A 379 -5.98 -21.92 -3.74
CA SER A 379 -5.47 -21.58 -5.08
C SER A 379 -4.00 -21.99 -5.24
N ILE A 380 -3.17 -21.79 -4.22
CA ILE A 380 -1.76 -22.20 -4.26
C ILE A 380 -1.66 -23.73 -4.20
N ARG A 381 -2.40 -24.38 -3.29
CA ARG A 381 -2.36 -25.84 -3.10
C ARG A 381 -2.82 -26.62 -4.33
N SER A 382 -3.82 -26.13 -5.04
CA SER A 382 -4.36 -26.79 -6.25
C SER A 382 -3.48 -26.61 -7.48
N GLY A 383 -2.44 -25.76 -7.43
CA GLY A 383 -1.72 -25.30 -8.62
C GLY A 383 -2.62 -24.57 -9.62
N ALA A 384 -3.86 -24.28 -9.23
CA ALA A 384 -4.87 -23.68 -10.07
C ALA A 384 -4.94 -22.19 -9.76
N THR A 385 -4.71 -21.37 -10.78
CA THR A 385 -5.33 -20.04 -10.81
C THR A 385 -6.84 -20.25 -10.63
N PRO A 386 -7.53 -19.49 -9.75
CA PRO A 386 -8.87 -19.86 -9.28
C PRO A 386 -9.82 -20.13 -10.46
N THR A 387 -10.15 -21.39 -10.67
CA THR A 387 -11.13 -21.82 -11.66
C THR A 387 -12.37 -22.26 -10.89
N THR A 388 -13.44 -21.49 -10.99
CA THR A 388 -14.73 -21.81 -10.37
C THR A 388 -15.40 -22.92 -11.20
N THR A 389 -15.30 -24.17 -10.76
CA THR A 389 -16.03 -25.29 -11.38
C THR A 389 -17.16 -25.73 -10.46
N ALA A 390 -18.41 -25.42 -10.83
CA ALA A 390 -19.59 -26.06 -10.26
C ALA A 390 -20.07 -27.15 -11.24
N GLN A 391 -20.08 -28.41 -10.78
CA GLN A 391 -20.62 -29.55 -11.54
C GLN A 391 -22.15 -29.49 -11.62
N ALA A 392 -22.69 -29.63 -12.83
CA ALA A 392 -24.11 -29.82 -13.09
C ALA A 392 -24.42 -31.31 -13.30
N THR A 393 -25.34 -31.84 -12.50
CA THR A 393 -25.95 -33.16 -12.71
C THR A 393 -27.14 -33.02 -13.65
N THR A 394 -27.13 -33.79 -14.74
CA THR A 394 -28.15 -33.83 -15.79
C THR A 394 -29.46 -34.48 -15.31
N THR A 395 -30.61 -33.92 -15.68
CA THR A 395 -31.74 -34.69 -16.26
C THR A 395 -32.71 -33.76 -17.02
N ASN A 396 -32.99 -34.14 -18.27
CA ASN A 396 -33.94 -33.53 -19.19
C ASN A 396 -35.37 -34.03 -18.93
N ALA A 397 -36.38 -33.16 -18.97
CA ALA A 397 -37.70 -33.47 -19.55
C ALA A 397 -38.54 -32.20 -19.86
N ALA A 398 -38.61 -31.89 -21.15
CA ALA A 398 -39.72 -31.37 -21.96
C ALA A 398 -40.60 -30.16 -21.52
N ALA A 399 -40.51 -29.13 -22.37
CA ALA A 399 -41.35 -27.92 -22.58
C ALA A 399 -42.83 -28.24 -22.99
N PRO A 400 -43.79 -27.29 -23.23
CA PRO A 400 -43.57 -25.93 -23.76
C PRO A 400 -44.51 -24.75 -23.40
N ALA A 401 -43.94 -23.55 -23.62
CA ALA A 401 -44.44 -22.31 -24.23
C ALA A 401 -45.71 -21.59 -23.71
N ALA A 402 -45.48 -20.42 -23.11
CA ALA A 402 -46.19 -19.18 -23.46
C ALA A 402 -45.25 -17.98 -23.27
N GLU A 403 -45.32 -17.07 -24.24
CA GLU A 403 -44.41 -16.00 -24.60
C GLU A 403 -44.62 -14.74 -23.74
N GLN A 404 -43.58 -14.27 -23.04
CA GLN A 404 -43.48 -12.89 -22.55
C GLN A 404 -42.04 -12.54 -22.13
N ALA A 405 -41.51 -11.49 -22.79
CA ALA A 405 -40.38 -10.64 -22.41
C ALA A 405 -39.08 -11.33 -21.92
N SER A 406 -38.19 -11.69 -22.85
CA SER A 406 -36.82 -12.07 -22.53
C SER A 406 -35.96 -10.84 -22.21
N THR A 407 -35.78 -10.57 -20.93
CA THR A 407 -34.51 -10.01 -20.41
C THR A 407 -33.47 -11.13 -20.50
N ALA A 408 -32.64 -11.13 -21.54
CA ALA A 408 -31.47 -11.98 -21.57
C ALA A 408 -30.38 -11.35 -20.68
N PRO A 409 -29.85 -12.06 -19.67
CA PRO A 409 -28.60 -11.65 -19.06
C PRO A 409 -27.49 -11.95 -20.07
N LEU A 410 -26.78 -10.91 -20.50
CA LEU A 410 -25.53 -11.04 -21.27
C LEU A 410 -24.49 -11.71 -20.37
N ALA A 411 -24.52 -13.04 -20.34
CA ALA A 411 -23.44 -13.86 -19.85
C ALA A 411 -22.41 -14.03 -20.98
N ASN A 412 -21.14 -13.77 -20.65
CA ASN A 412 -19.92 -13.89 -21.47
C ASN A 412 -19.68 -12.80 -22.53
N ALA A 413 -19.14 -11.65 -22.11
CA ALA A 413 -18.24 -10.84 -22.94
C ALA A 413 -16.80 -11.17 -22.51
N THR A 414 -16.10 -12.10 -23.18
CA THR A 414 -15.10 -11.81 -24.22
C THR A 414 -14.35 -10.48 -23.97
N ILE A 415 -13.04 -10.57 -23.75
CA ILE A 415 -12.10 -9.43 -23.85
C ILE A 415 -12.40 -8.71 -25.17
N GLY A 416 -12.88 -7.46 -25.14
CA GLY A 416 -13.25 -6.77 -26.37
C GLY A 416 -13.49 -5.28 -26.17
N THR A 417 -12.61 -4.45 -26.72
CA THR A 417 -12.62 -2.96 -26.77
C THR A 417 -12.56 -2.17 -25.48
N LEU A 418 -11.99 -0.96 -25.58
CA LEU A 418 -12.06 0.10 -24.56
C LEU A 418 -13.52 0.39 -24.17
N LEU A 419 -14.45 0.26 -25.12
CA LEU A 419 -15.88 0.40 -24.88
C LEU A 419 -16.42 -0.66 -23.92
N ALA A 420 -16.19 -1.97 -24.14
CA ALA A 420 -16.73 -2.97 -23.21
C ALA A 420 -16.04 -2.95 -21.83
N ALA A 421 -14.79 -2.47 -21.74
CA ALA A 421 -14.16 -2.16 -20.46
C ALA A 421 -14.91 -1.04 -19.72
N GLY A 422 -15.36 0.01 -20.43
CA GLY A 422 -16.21 1.05 -19.86
C GLY A 422 -17.63 0.59 -19.48
N ILE A 423 -18.34 -0.08 -20.41
CA ILE A 423 -19.76 -0.48 -20.21
C ILE A 423 -19.90 -1.63 -19.20
N GLY A 424 -19.06 -2.66 -19.32
CA GLY A 424 -19.14 -3.86 -18.47
C GLY A 424 -18.89 -3.55 -16.99
N MET A 425 -18.09 -2.51 -16.71
CA MET A 425 -17.70 -2.13 -15.34
C MET A 425 -18.70 -1.15 -14.70
N LEU A 426 -19.27 -0.21 -15.46
CA LEU A 426 -20.39 0.65 -14.99
C LEU A 426 -21.62 -0.18 -14.61
N SER A 427 -21.85 -1.29 -15.30
CA SER A 427 -22.92 -2.24 -14.96
C SER A 427 -22.66 -2.99 -13.64
N SER A 428 -21.40 -3.17 -13.21
CA SER A 428 -21.04 -3.87 -11.98
C SER A 428 -21.15 -3.00 -10.72
N GLU A 429 -21.10 -1.69 -10.89
CA GLU A 429 -21.26 -0.69 -9.80
C GLU A 429 -22.68 -0.10 -9.72
N GLY A 430 -23.60 -0.53 -10.60
CA GLY A 430 -24.99 -0.04 -10.64
C GLY A 430 -25.14 1.40 -11.17
N ARG A 431 -24.17 1.88 -11.94
CA ARG A 431 -24.03 3.29 -12.38
C ARG A 431 -24.34 3.52 -13.86
N LEU A 432 -25.24 2.73 -14.45
CA LEU A 432 -25.62 2.93 -15.85
C LEU A 432 -26.37 4.28 -16.02
N PRO A 433 -25.96 5.14 -16.97
CA PRO A 433 -26.75 6.32 -17.32
C PRO A 433 -28.03 5.92 -18.07
N GLU A 434 -29.08 6.73 -17.93
CA GLU A 434 -30.48 6.38 -18.28
C GLU A 434 -30.77 6.32 -19.79
N THR A 435 -29.87 6.78 -20.67
CA THR A 435 -30.09 6.80 -22.12
C THR A 435 -28.86 6.34 -22.92
N THR A 436 -29.10 5.38 -23.83
CA THR A 436 -28.17 4.96 -24.88
C THR A 436 -28.72 5.45 -26.22
N THR A 437 -27.90 6.15 -26.99
CA THR A 437 -28.27 6.63 -28.33
C THR A 437 -27.53 5.79 -29.36
N LYS A 438 -28.21 5.26 -30.39
CA LYS A 438 -27.54 4.45 -31.41
C LYS A 438 -26.89 5.33 -32.47
N VAL A 439 -25.58 5.18 -32.67
CA VAL A 439 -24.86 5.71 -33.83
C VAL A 439 -24.31 4.53 -34.62
N GLY A 440 -24.96 4.23 -35.75
CA GLY A 440 -24.68 3.00 -36.52
C GLY A 440 -25.08 1.73 -35.74
N ASN A 441 -24.17 0.77 -35.66
CA ASN A 441 -24.36 -0.50 -34.91
C ASN A 441 -23.78 -0.46 -33.49
N VAL A 442 -23.35 0.72 -33.02
CA VAL A 442 -22.71 0.90 -31.71
C VAL A 442 -23.65 1.68 -30.80
N ASP A 443 -23.85 1.17 -29.58
CA ASP A 443 -24.59 1.85 -28.53
C ASP A 443 -23.70 2.94 -27.91
N VAL A 444 -24.08 4.21 -28.09
CA VAL A 444 -23.35 5.37 -27.56
C VAL A 444 -23.88 5.70 -26.17
N ILE A 445 -22.97 5.76 -25.19
CA ILE A 445 -23.30 6.12 -23.81
C ILE A 445 -23.15 7.64 -23.65
N GLU A 446 -24.27 8.35 -23.53
CA GLU A 446 -24.25 9.77 -23.20
C GLU A 446 -23.72 9.98 -21.77
N GLY A 447 -22.70 10.83 -21.63
CA GLY A 447 -22.17 11.27 -20.33
C GLY A 447 -20.99 10.46 -19.77
N LEU A 448 -20.43 9.51 -20.51
CA LEU A 448 -19.20 8.80 -20.11
C LEU A 448 -18.00 9.77 -20.11
N GLN A 449 -17.37 9.98 -18.95
CA GLN A 449 -16.13 10.77 -18.81
C GLN A 449 -14.93 9.86 -18.56
N LEU A 450 -13.74 10.30 -18.93
CA LEU A 450 -12.50 9.51 -18.76
C LEU A 450 -12.24 9.13 -17.30
N LYS A 451 -12.60 10.00 -16.37
CA LYS A 451 -12.51 9.75 -14.91
C LYS A 451 -13.39 8.59 -14.43
N ASP A 452 -14.45 8.26 -15.18
CA ASP A 452 -15.41 7.21 -14.82
C ASP A 452 -14.97 5.82 -15.32
N ILE A 453 -13.83 5.74 -16.01
CA ILE A 453 -13.18 4.47 -16.39
C ILE A 453 -12.42 3.94 -15.18
N PRO A 454 -12.81 2.83 -14.54
CA PRO A 454 -12.08 2.30 -13.40
C PRO A 454 -10.73 1.71 -13.85
N ALA A 455 -9.76 1.69 -12.93
CA ALA A 455 -8.50 0.98 -13.13
C ALA A 455 -8.75 -0.53 -13.27
N VAL A 456 -8.57 -1.09 -14.46
CA VAL A 456 -8.75 -2.54 -14.67
C VAL A 456 -7.55 -3.26 -14.08
N VAL A 457 -7.72 -3.99 -12.97
CA VAL A 457 -6.65 -4.51 -12.09
C VAL A 457 -5.74 -5.61 -12.72
N ASN A 458 -5.88 -5.91 -14.00
CA ASN A 458 -4.97 -6.82 -14.71
C ASN A 458 -3.94 -6.01 -15.51
N ALA A 459 -2.78 -5.75 -14.90
CA ALA A 459 -1.60 -5.30 -15.62
C ALA A 459 -1.03 -6.47 -16.43
N VAL A 460 -0.89 -6.31 -17.74
CA VAL A 460 -0.10 -7.21 -18.58
C VAL A 460 1.28 -6.58 -18.74
N ILE A 461 2.33 -7.39 -18.77
CA ILE A 461 3.70 -6.95 -19.02
C ILE A 461 3.73 -6.26 -20.39
N SER A 462 3.98 -4.95 -20.41
CA SER A 462 4.18 -4.20 -21.64
C SER A 462 5.54 -4.51 -22.26
N ASP A 463 5.61 -4.43 -23.59
CA ASP A 463 6.87 -4.40 -24.31
C ASP A 463 7.74 -3.25 -23.77
N GLU A 464 9.04 -3.49 -23.53
CA GLU A 464 10.01 -2.47 -23.08
C GLU A 464 9.95 -1.21 -23.96
N LYS A 465 9.63 -1.38 -25.25
CA LYS A 465 9.48 -0.29 -26.20
C LYS A 465 8.27 0.59 -25.91
N PHE A 466 7.13 0.01 -25.52
CA PHE A 466 5.96 0.80 -25.15
C PHE A 466 6.20 1.52 -23.82
N THR A 467 6.84 0.88 -22.84
CA THR A 467 7.19 1.51 -21.56
C THR A 467 8.07 2.76 -21.72
N GLU A 468 9.04 2.72 -22.64
CA GLU A 468 9.91 3.87 -22.92
C GLU A 468 9.19 5.01 -23.67
N VAL A 469 8.25 4.68 -24.57
CA VAL A 469 7.43 5.69 -25.27
C VAL A 469 6.39 6.28 -24.33
N LEU A 470 5.73 5.46 -23.51
CA LEU A 470 4.81 5.86 -22.45
C LEU A 470 5.50 6.82 -21.48
N ARG A 471 6.73 6.52 -21.05
CA ARG A 471 7.52 7.41 -20.20
C ARG A 471 7.75 8.77 -20.87
N LYS A 472 8.13 8.80 -22.15
CA LYS A 472 8.33 10.06 -22.89
C LYS A 472 7.06 10.89 -23.02
N VAL A 473 5.93 10.27 -23.32
CA VAL A 473 4.64 10.96 -23.41
C VAL A 473 4.20 11.44 -22.03
N THR A 474 4.38 10.62 -20.99
CA THR A 474 4.10 10.99 -19.60
C THR A 474 5.00 12.13 -19.11
N ASP A 475 6.28 12.17 -19.50
CA ASP A 475 7.17 13.28 -19.14
C ASP A 475 6.71 14.60 -19.82
N ALA A 476 6.11 14.52 -21.00
CA ALA A 476 5.66 15.68 -21.76
C ALA A 476 4.32 16.25 -21.28
N VAL A 477 3.37 15.40 -20.91
CA VAL A 477 1.99 15.81 -20.54
C VAL A 477 1.53 15.34 -19.15
N GLY A 478 2.41 14.72 -18.37
CA GLY A 478 2.13 14.18 -17.03
C GLY A 478 1.50 15.15 -16.03
N PRO A 479 1.96 16.43 -15.97
CA PRO A 479 1.29 17.43 -15.13
C PRO A 479 -0.17 17.69 -15.50
N ILE A 480 -0.57 17.42 -16.74
CA ILE A 480 -1.93 17.57 -17.24
C ILE A 480 -2.74 16.29 -16.95
N LEU A 481 -2.13 15.13 -17.17
CA LEU A 481 -2.78 13.83 -17.00
C LEU A 481 -3.02 13.44 -15.54
N GLY A 482 -2.20 13.91 -14.60
CA GLY A 482 -2.25 13.47 -13.19
C GLY A 482 -1.57 12.11 -13.00
N GLN A 483 -1.93 11.37 -11.95
CA GLN A 483 -1.30 10.07 -11.68
C GLN A 483 -1.88 8.97 -12.58
N PRO A 484 -1.06 7.98 -13.00
CA PRO A 484 -1.59 6.80 -13.67
C PRO A 484 -2.47 6.03 -12.68
N ARG A 485 -3.68 5.67 -13.11
CA ARG A 485 -4.64 4.93 -12.30
C ARG A 485 -4.41 3.42 -12.35
N GLY A 486 -3.41 2.93 -13.11
CA GLY A 486 -3.10 1.50 -13.24
C GLY A 486 -1.85 1.25 -14.10
N GLY A 487 -1.57 -0.02 -14.38
CA GLY A 487 -0.49 -0.44 -15.28
C GLY A 487 -0.88 -0.34 -16.76
N VAL A 488 -0.03 -0.87 -17.65
CA VAL A 488 -0.39 -1.03 -19.06
C VAL A 488 -1.46 -2.10 -19.22
N HIS A 489 -2.53 -1.74 -19.93
CA HIS A 489 -3.62 -2.62 -20.29
C HIS A 489 -3.62 -2.85 -21.80
N THR A 490 -4.11 -4.00 -22.24
CA THR A 490 -4.28 -4.31 -23.67
C THR A 490 -5.76 -4.60 -23.95
N ALA A 491 -6.32 -3.93 -24.95
CA ALA A 491 -7.67 -4.15 -25.46
C ALA A 491 -7.60 -4.70 -26.90
N THR A 492 -8.40 -5.72 -27.20
CA THR A 492 -8.60 -6.21 -28.57
C THR A 492 -9.77 -5.46 -29.21
N PRO A 493 -9.59 -4.75 -30.34
CA PRO A 493 -10.69 -4.03 -31.01
C PRO A 493 -11.80 -4.95 -31.50
N VAL A 494 -13.04 -4.45 -31.57
CA VAL A 494 -14.26 -5.19 -31.99
C VAL A 494 -14.43 -5.16 -33.53
N GLY A 495 -13.43 -4.69 -34.27
CA GLY A 495 -13.41 -4.72 -35.74
C GLY A 495 -12.00 -4.78 -36.32
N GLU A 496 -11.89 -5.12 -37.61
CA GLU A 496 -10.61 -5.25 -38.33
C GLU A 496 -9.88 -3.90 -38.57
N ARG A 497 -10.44 -2.79 -38.09
CA ARG A 497 -9.90 -1.44 -38.34
C ARG A 497 -8.55 -1.21 -37.64
N ASN A 498 -8.32 -1.82 -36.48
CA ASN A 498 -7.13 -1.61 -35.65
C ASN A 498 -6.60 -2.93 -35.07
N SER A 499 -5.28 -3.01 -34.84
CA SER A 499 -4.67 -4.08 -34.06
C SER A 499 -4.92 -3.87 -32.55
N ALA A 500 -4.46 -4.81 -31.72
CA ALA A 500 -4.55 -4.68 -30.26
C ALA A 500 -4.01 -3.32 -29.79
N VAL A 501 -4.77 -2.67 -28.91
CA VAL A 501 -4.49 -1.34 -28.37
C VAL A 501 -3.97 -1.48 -26.96
N GLU A 502 -2.83 -0.88 -26.66
CA GLU A 502 -2.33 -0.73 -25.30
C GLU A 502 -2.78 0.62 -24.73
N TYR A 503 -3.15 0.69 -23.45
CA TYR A 503 -3.56 1.94 -22.84
C TYR A 503 -3.25 1.99 -21.35
N VAL A 504 -3.15 3.22 -20.83
CA VAL A 504 -2.98 3.53 -19.41
C VAL A 504 -3.92 4.67 -19.05
N PRO A 505 -4.91 4.46 -18.17
CA PRO A 505 -5.74 5.54 -17.65
C PRO A 505 -4.93 6.37 -16.64
N PHE A 506 -5.14 7.68 -16.66
CA PHE A 506 -4.62 8.65 -15.69
C PHE A 506 -5.79 9.40 -15.04
N ASP A 507 -5.54 10.15 -13.97
CA ASP A 507 -6.57 10.87 -13.22
C ASP A 507 -7.43 11.79 -14.12
N ASN A 508 -6.79 12.48 -15.06
CA ASN A 508 -7.41 13.48 -15.93
C ASN A 508 -7.34 13.14 -17.42
N GLY A 509 -6.85 11.94 -17.77
CA GLY A 509 -6.64 11.57 -19.16
C GLY A 509 -6.34 10.10 -19.38
N MET A 510 -5.91 9.75 -20.58
CA MET A 510 -5.49 8.40 -20.94
C MET A 510 -4.41 8.45 -22.00
N ILE A 511 -3.41 7.58 -21.88
CA ILE A 511 -2.45 7.31 -22.96
C ILE A 511 -2.89 6.04 -23.67
N VAL A 512 -2.93 6.08 -24.99
CA VAL A 512 -3.37 4.99 -25.85
C VAL A 512 -2.32 4.76 -26.93
N SER A 513 -2.02 3.50 -27.23
CA SER A 513 -0.97 3.09 -28.14
C SER A 513 -1.44 1.97 -29.06
N SER A 514 -1.15 2.11 -30.35
CA SER A 514 -1.39 1.07 -31.35
C SER A 514 -0.33 1.10 -32.45
N PRO A 515 -0.11 -0.01 -33.16
CA PRO A 515 0.76 -0.02 -34.34
C PRO A 515 0.32 0.96 -35.45
N GLU A 516 -0.99 1.14 -35.64
CA GLU A 516 -1.54 1.92 -36.75
C GLU A 516 -1.62 3.43 -36.47
N ALA A 517 -1.84 3.80 -35.21
CA ALA A 517 -2.06 5.20 -34.82
C ALA A 517 -0.94 5.80 -33.99
N GLY A 518 0.02 5.00 -33.50
CA GLY A 518 1.07 5.49 -32.59
C GLY A 518 0.60 5.60 -31.15
N THR A 519 1.39 6.28 -30.30
CA THR A 519 1.10 6.48 -28.87
C THR A 519 0.73 7.94 -28.62
N HIS A 520 -0.50 8.18 -28.17
CA HIS A 520 -1.03 9.52 -27.95
C HIS A 520 -1.78 9.64 -26.62
N ALA A 521 -1.73 10.83 -26.04
CA ALA A 521 -2.44 11.19 -24.83
C ALA A 521 -3.67 12.05 -25.15
N LEU A 522 -4.78 11.79 -24.48
CA LEU A 522 -5.99 12.62 -24.52
C LEU A 522 -6.45 12.94 -23.10
N TRP A 523 -7.00 14.13 -22.88
CA TRP A 523 -7.45 14.58 -21.56
C TRP A 523 -8.67 15.51 -21.67
N GLY A 524 -9.23 15.85 -20.51
CA GLY A 524 -10.30 16.86 -20.43
C GLY A 524 -11.46 16.65 -21.41
N LYS A 525 -11.95 17.75 -22.00
CA LYS A 525 -13.18 17.75 -22.80
C LYS A 525 -13.09 17.00 -24.13
N ILE A 526 -11.91 16.98 -24.76
CA ILE A 526 -11.71 16.23 -26.01
C ILE A 526 -11.64 14.74 -25.71
N GLY A 527 -10.91 14.35 -24.67
CA GLY A 527 -10.86 12.97 -24.21
C GLY A 527 -12.22 12.43 -23.76
N ASP A 528 -13.01 13.23 -23.03
CA ASP A 528 -14.39 12.89 -22.64
C ASP A 528 -15.30 12.71 -23.86
N ALA A 529 -15.22 13.61 -24.84
CA ALA A 529 -16.01 13.51 -26.07
C ALA A 529 -15.63 12.27 -26.90
N TRP A 530 -14.34 11.92 -26.93
CA TRP A 530 -13.85 10.70 -27.57
C TRP A 530 -14.29 9.42 -26.82
N ALA A 531 -14.34 9.45 -25.49
CA ALA A 531 -14.89 8.36 -24.68
C ALA A 531 -16.40 8.19 -24.93
N ALA A 532 -17.15 9.30 -24.95
CA ALA A 532 -18.60 9.30 -25.11
C ALA A 532 -19.06 8.67 -26.44
N GLN A 533 -18.30 8.84 -27.52
CA GLN A 533 -18.59 8.20 -28.82
C GLN A 533 -18.18 6.72 -28.91
N GLY A 534 -17.64 6.14 -27.84
CA GLY A 534 -17.26 4.73 -27.78
C GLY A 534 -15.79 4.41 -28.09
N PHE A 535 -14.87 5.35 -27.80
CA PHE A 535 -13.42 5.19 -27.97
C PHE A 535 -13.01 4.79 -29.40
N ASP A 536 -12.13 3.79 -29.53
CA ASP A 536 -11.58 3.24 -30.77
C ASP A 536 -12.65 2.55 -31.65
N SER A 537 -13.80 2.22 -31.06
CA SER A 537 -14.95 1.64 -31.75
C SER A 537 -15.90 2.69 -32.34
N GLY A 538 -15.73 3.96 -31.95
CA GLY A 538 -16.50 5.09 -32.47
C GLY A 538 -16.08 5.50 -33.89
N PRO A 539 -16.85 6.38 -34.56
CA PRO A 539 -16.60 6.78 -35.94
C PRO A 539 -15.22 7.43 -36.15
N LEU A 540 -14.72 8.16 -35.14
CA LEU A 540 -13.40 8.78 -35.18
C LEU A 540 -12.24 7.78 -35.10
N GLY A 541 -12.41 6.60 -34.50
CA GLY A 541 -11.31 5.65 -34.28
C GLY A 541 -10.25 6.16 -33.29
N LEU A 542 -8.99 5.74 -33.46
CA LEU A 542 -7.88 6.08 -32.56
C LEU A 542 -7.34 7.50 -32.79
N PRO A 543 -6.78 8.15 -31.75
CA PRO A 543 -6.09 9.44 -31.89
C PRO A 543 -4.83 9.32 -32.76
N LEU A 544 -4.57 10.35 -33.55
CA LEU A 544 -3.37 10.51 -34.40
C LEU A 544 -2.46 11.65 -33.92
N THR A 545 -2.96 12.49 -33.00
CA THR A 545 -2.21 13.58 -32.37
C THR A 545 -2.60 13.69 -30.90
N GLU A 546 -1.73 14.30 -30.10
CA GLU A 546 -2.13 14.91 -28.83
C GLU A 546 -3.04 16.14 -29.10
N GLU A 547 -3.62 16.70 -28.05
CA GLU A 547 -4.34 17.97 -28.15
C GLU A 547 -3.39 19.13 -28.44
N TYR A 548 -3.66 19.88 -29.50
CA TYR A 548 -2.86 21.03 -29.93
C TYR A 548 -3.74 22.25 -30.22
N LEU A 549 -3.14 23.45 -30.16
CA LEU A 549 -3.84 24.69 -30.44
C LEU A 549 -4.01 24.90 -31.96
N ALA A 550 -5.25 25.10 -32.41
CA ALA A 550 -5.64 25.36 -33.79
C ALA A 550 -6.45 26.68 -33.85
N GLY A 551 -5.74 27.81 -33.92
CA GLY A 551 -6.35 29.13 -33.78
C GLY A 551 -6.77 29.38 -32.33
N ASP A 552 -8.03 29.73 -32.11
CA ASP A 552 -8.62 29.91 -30.77
C ASP A 552 -9.19 28.60 -30.19
N LEU A 553 -9.10 27.49 -30.92
CA LEU A 553 -9.62 26.19 -30.54
C LEU A 553 -8.50 25.23 -30.14
N ILE A 554 -8.77 24.33 -29.22
CA ILE A 554 -7.95 23.14 -28.98
C ILE A 554 -8.46 22.03 -29.90
N ARG A 555 -7.58 21.31 -30.57
CA ARG A 555 -7.93 20.26 -31.55
C ARG A 555 -7.12 18.99 -31.30
N ALA A 556 -7.74 17.84 -31.51
CA ALA A 556 -7.05 16.57 -31.68
C ALA A 556 -7.57 15.86 -32.95
N ASP A 557 -6.65 15.29 -33.72
CA ASP A 557 -6.97 14.55 -34.93
C ASP A 557 -7.08 13.04 -34.65
N PHE A 558 -7.99 12.37 -35.35
CA PHE A 558 -8.30 10.96 -35.21
C PHE A 558 -8.35 10.29 -36.59
N GLN A 559 -8.28 8.97 -36.63
CA GLN A 559 -8.30 8.19 -37.88
C GLN A 559 -9.49 8.49 -38.80
N GLY A 560 -10.63 8.89 -38.24
CA GLY A 560 -11.89 9.15 -38.96
C GLY A 560 -12.38 10.60 -38.88
N GLY A 561 -11.57 11.55 -38.40
CA GLY A 561 -12.02 12.93 -38.21
C GLY A 561 -11.17 13.72 -37.22
N TYR A 562 -11.75 14.74 -36.60
CA TYR A 562 -11.11 15.51 -35.54
C TYR A 562 -12.13 16.05 -34.53
N ILE A 563 -11.69 16.34 -33.31
CA ILE A 563 -12.49 17.02 -32.29
C ILE A 563 -11.89 18.40 -32.05
N THR A 564 -12.73 19.42 -31.95
CA THR A 564 -12.33 20.76 -31.49
C THR A 564 -13.04 21.14 -30.20
N PHE A 565 -12.31 21.78 -29.28
CA PHE A 565 -12.82 22.36 -28.03
C PHE A 565 -12.53 23.85 -27.99
N ASN A 566 -13.56 24.66 -27.78
CA ASN A 566 -13.42 26.10 -27.56
C ASN A 566 -13.30 26.38 -26.05
N PRO A 567 -12.12 26.79 -25.54
CA PRO A 567 -11.96 27.08 -24.12
C PRO A 567 -12.72 28.33 -23.67
N ALA A 568 -13.14 29.21 -24.59
CA ALA A 568 -13.81 30.47 -24.24
C ALA A 568 -15.28 30.28 -23.81
N ASP A 569 -15.99 29.31 -24.40
CA ASP A 569 -17.40 29.03 -24.12
C ASP A 569 -17.66 27.57 -23.69
N GLY A 570 -16.62 26.72 -23.74
CA GLY A 570 -16.69 25.32 -23.35
C GLY A 570 -17.25 24.39 -24.43
N HIS A 571 -17.50 24.88 -25.66
CA HIS A 571 -18.14 24.11 -26.72
C HIS A 571 -17.20 23.06 -27.32
N VAL A 572 -17.71 21.84 -27.54
CA VAL A 572 -16.99 20.73 -28.20
C VAL A 572 -17.69 20.36 -29.50
N GLU A 573 -16.94 20.29 -30.59
CA GLU A 573 -17.45 19.84 -31.89
C GLU A 573 -16.69 18.62 -32.38
N ILE A 574 -17.44 17.63 -32.85
CA ILE A 574 -16.92 16.40 -33.45
C ILE A 574 -17.13 16.48 -34.95
N HIS A 575 -16.04 16.41 -35.72
CA HIS A 575 -16.03 16.45 -37.18
C HIS A 575 -15.58 15.08 -37.70
N THR A 576 -16.45 14.36 -38.41
CA THR A 576 -16.13 13.04 -39.01
C THR A 576 -16.02 13.16 -40.53
N PHE A 577 -15.14 12.37 -41.15
CA PHE A 577 -14.93 12.36 -42.61
C PHE A 577 -15.93 11.48 -43.37
#